data_AF-A0A067P6E9-F1
#
_entry.id   AF-A0A067P6E9-F1
#
_cell.length_a   1.000
_cell.length_b   1.000
_cell.length_c   1.000
_cell.angle_alpha   90.00
_cell.angle_beta   90.00
_cell.angle_gamma   90.00
#
_symmetry.space_group_name_H-M   'P 1'
#
loop_
_entity.id
_entity.type
_entity.pdbx_description
1 polymer ?
#
loop_
_entity_poly.entity_id
_entity_poly.type
_entity_poly.pdbx_seq_one_letter_code
_entity_poly.pdbx_strand_id
1 'polypeptide(L)'
;TCNNHQTITLGNMSHKHLQVTGIGAAACARHGAFCPHSCVNFQKGERQMNMDYALVQAFRRTMGGISLYDINCQFAMNLLRRIAANHQHLSLAKGLKIIHGIGLFHIHGHQDSCTP
;
A
#
# COMPACT_ATOMS: atom_id res chain seq x y z
N THR A 1 20.12 11.48 3.43
CA THR A 1 19.41 12.77 3.64
C THR A 1 18.42 12.93 2.50
N CYS A 2 17.12 12.88 2.79
CA CYS A 2 16.10 12.86 1.74
C CYS A 2 15.84 14.28 1.22
N ASN A 3 16.13 14.49 -0.06
CA ASN A 3 15.96 15.76 -0.74
C ASN A 3 14.46 16.13 -0.78
N ASN A 4 14.12 17.39 -0.49
CA ASN A 4 12.77 17.97 -0.44
C ASN A 4 11.72 17.17 -1.25
N HIS A 5 10.86 16.40 -0.57
CA HIS A 5 9.82 15.57 -1.18
C HIS A 5 8.66 16.42 -1.74
N GLN A 6 8.92 17.17 -2.81
CA GLN A 6 7.91 18.00 -3.49
C GLN A 6 6.68 17.18 -3.89
N THR A 7 6.85 15.94 -4.33
CA THR A 7 5.73 15.04 -4.68
C THR A 7 4.81 14.72 -3.50
N ILE A 8 5.37 14.51 -2.30
CA ILE A 8 4.57 14.26 -1.09
C ILE A 8 3.88 15.56 -0.67
N THR A 9 4.58 16.69 -0.72
CA THR A 9 4.02 17.99 -0.38
C THR A 9 2.87 18.37 -1.30
N LEU A 10 3.05 18.23 -2.62
CA LEU A 10 2.04 18.50 -3.64
C LEU A 10 0.85 17.54 -3.52
N GLY A 11 1.10 16.23 -3.38
CA GLY A 11 0.04 15.22 -3.24
C GLY A 11 -0.78 15.38 -1.96
N ASN A 12 -0.20 15.96 -0.91
CA ASN A 12 -0.89 16.27 0.35
C ASN A 12 -1.54 17.67 0.37
N MET A 13 -1.42 18.47 -0.69
CA MET A 13 -2.12 19.74 -0.75
C MET A 13 -3.63 19.51 -0.76
N SER A 14 -4.34 20.32 0.02
CA SER A 14 -5.79 20.27 0.07
C SER A 14 -6.37 20.96 -1.17
N HIS A 15 -7.15 20.24 -1.98
CA HIS A 15 -7.88 20.79 -3.10
C HIS A 15 -9.34 21.05 -2.68
N LYS A 16 -9.71 22.32 -2.47
CA LYS A 16 -10.99 22.75 -1.89
C LYS A 16 -12.25 22.34 -2.70
N HIS A 17 -12.07 21.83 -3.91
CA HIS A 17 -13.17 21.50 -4.84
C HIS A 17 -13.14 20.05 -5.34
N LEU A 18 -12.34 19.16 -4.72
CA LEU A 18 -12.27 17.75 -5.09
C LEU A 18 -12.68 16.87 -3.91
N GLN A 19 -13.68 15.99 -4.12
CA GLN A 19 -14.03 14.94 -3.16
C GLN A 19 -13.02 13.79 -3.17
N VAL A 20 -12.36 13.57 -4.32
CA VAL A 20 -11.36 12.53 -4.55
C VAL A 20 -10.13 13.18 -5.17
N THR A 21 -9.00 13.11 -4.47
CA THR A 21 -7.71 13.66 -4.92
C THR A 21 -6.82 12.59 -5.56
N GLY A 22 -7.20 11.32 -5.45
CA GLY A 22 -6.48 10.20 -6.04
C GLY A 22 -7.21 8.88 -5.80
N ILE A 23 -6.77 7.83 -6.49
CA ILE A 23 -7.33 6.48 -6.39
C ILE A 23 -6.17 5.51 -6.13
N GLY A 24 -6.36 4.61 -5.17
CA GLY A 24 -5.51 3.45 -4.96
C GLY A 24 -6.24 2.18 -5.36
N ALA A 25 -5.54 1.19 -5.90
CA ALA A 25 -6.11 -0.11 -6.22
C ALA A 25 -5.06 -1.21 -6.07
N ALA A 26 -5.50 -2.41 -5.68
CA ALA A 26 -4.66 -3.59 -5.82
C ALA A 26 -4.96 -4.28 -7.15
N ALA A 27 -3.93 -4.68 -7.87
CA ALA A 27 -4.06 -5.43 -9.11
C ALA A 27 -3.35 -6.79 -8.99
N CYS A 28 -3.89 -7.79 -9.66
CA CYS A 28 -3.25 -9.09 -9.77
C CYS A 28 -2.02 -8.98 -10.67
N ALA A 29 -0.82 -9.22 -10.14
CA ALA A 29 0.42 -9.18 -10.92
C ALA A 29 0.43 -10.17 -12.09
N ARG A 30 -0.32 -11.29 -12.01
CA ARG A 30 -0.37 -12.30 -13.07
C ARG A 30 -1.28 -11.89 -14.23
N HIS A 31 -2.44 -11.32 -13.93
CA HIS A 31 -3.49 -11.09 -14.92
C HIS A 31 -3.69 -9.61 -15.25
N GLY A 32 -3.02 -8.69 -14.55
CA GLY A 32 -3.18 -7.25 -14.71
C GLY A 32 -4.54 -6.69 -14.27
N ALA A 33 -5.47 -7.54 -13.84
CA ALA A 33 -6.81 -7.12 -13.46
C ALA A 33 -6.85 -6.55 -12.03
N PHE A 34 -7.66 -5.51 -11.81
CA PHE A 34 -7.92 -4.99 -10.48
C PHE A 34 -8.65 -6.02 -9.62
N CYS A 35 -8.18 -6.19 -8.39
CA CYS A 35 -8.80 -7.09 -7.44
C CYS A 35 -10.16 -6.52 -7.00
N PRO A 36 -11.24 -7.32 -7.00
CA PRO A 36 -12.56 -6.85 -6.57
C PRO A 36 -12.51 -6.24 -5.17
N HIS A 37 -13.22 -5.12 -4.99
CA HIS A 37 -13.32 -4.36 -3.73
C HIS A 37 -11.99 -3.78 -3.19
N SER A 38 -10.94 -3.72 -4.02
CA SER A 38 -9.64 -3.15 -3.61
C SER A 38 -9.40 -1.73 -4.10
N CYS A 39 -10.35 -1.14 -4.83
CA CYS A 39 -10.24 0.25 -5.29
C CYS A 39 -10.74 1.20 -4.20
N VAL A 40 -9.92 2.19 -3.85
CA VAL A 40 -10.17 3.14 -2.78
C VAL A 40 -9.95 4.57 -3.26
N ASN A 41 -10.82 5.46 -2.83
CA ASN A 41 -10.69 6.89 -3.10
C ASN A 41 -9.88 7.55 -1.98
N PHE A 42 -8.91 8.37 -2.36
CA PHE A 42 -8.16 9.22 -1.45
C PHE A 42 -8.78 10.61 -1.38
N GLN A 43 -8.88 11.16 -0.17
CA GLN A 43 -9.45 12.49 0.07
C GLN A 43 -8.37 13.56 0.21
N LYS A 44 -7.15 13.16 0.57
CA LYS A 44 -5.98 14.04 0.71
C LYS A 44 -4.72 13.17 0.77
N GLY A 45 -3.94 13.20 -0.31
CA GLY A 45 -2.77 12.36 -0.49
C GLY A 45 -3.07 10.87 -0.34
N GLU A 46 -2.03 10.05 -0.48
CA GLU A 46 -2.19 8.64 -0.17
C GLU A 46 -2.25 8.42 1.35
N ARG A 47 -3.29 7.72 1.80
CA ARG A 47 -3.45 7.33 3.20
C ARG A 47 -3.21 5.84 3.36
N GLN A 48 -2.34 5.49 4.30
CA GLN A 48 -2.03 4.08 4.61
C GLN A 48 -3.28 3.27 4.98
N MET A 49 -4.25 3.85 5.68
CA MET A 49 -5.51 3.16 6.03
C MET A 49 -6.31 2.71 4.78
N ASN A 50 -6.34 3.56 3.75
CA ASN A 50 -7.02 3.24 2.49
C ASN A 50 -6.27 2.10 1.77
N MET A 51 -4.93 2.13 1.79
CA MET A 51 -4.11 1.07 1.21
C MET A 51 -4.17 -0.25 2.00
N ASP A 52 -4.29 -0.18 3.33
CA ASP A 52 -4.52 -1.36 4.18
C ASP A 52 -5.82 -2.04 3.79
N TYR A 53 -6.90 -1.27 3.61
CA TYR A 53 -8.19 -1.78 3.14
C TYR A 53 -8.06 -2.45 1.78
N ALA A 54 -7.46 -1.76 0.80
CA ALA A 54 -7.25 -2.29 -0.55
C ALA A 54 -6.52 -3.64 -0.53
N LEU A 55 -5.40 -3.71 0.22
CA LEU A 55 -4.58 -4.91 0.36
C LEU A 55 -5.35 -6.06 1.03
N VAL A 56 -6.03 -5.79 2.15
CA VAL A 56 -6.80 -6.81 2.88
C VAL A 56 -7.92 -7.36 2.00
N GLN A 57 -8.63 -6.51 1.25
CA GLN A 57 -9.69 -6.96 0.35
C GLN A 57 -9.17 -7.81 -0.82
N ALA A 58 -7.99 -7.48 -1.34
CA ALA A 58 -7.33 -8.30 -2.35
C ALA A 58 -6.97 -9.68 -1.78
N PHE A 59 -6.30 -9.73 -0.63
CA PHE A 59 -5.84 -10.99 -0.05
C PHE A 59 -6.97 -11.88 0.49
N ARG A 60 -8.11 -11.32 0.88
CA ARG A 60 -9.33 -12.09 1.19
C ARG A 60 -9.81 -12.94 0.01
N ARG A 61 -9.41 -12.61 -1.22
CA ARG A 61 -9.87 -13.27 -2.45
C ARG A 61 -8.76 -14.05 -3.17
N THR A 62 -7.49 -13.76 -2.89
CA THR A 62 -6.35 -14.38 -3.56
C THR A 62 -5.53 -15.35 -2.70
N MET A 63 -5.88 -15.52 -1.41
CA MET A 63 -5.23 -16.47 -0.49
C MET A 63 -3.70 -16.24 -0.31
N GLY A 64 -3.26 -14.98 -0.34
CA GLY A 64 -1.88 -14.58 -0.06
C GLY A 64 -1.08 -14.30 -1.32
N GLY A 65 0.24 -14.15 -1.18
CA GLY A 65 1.14 -13.93 -2.31
C GLY A 65 2.13 -12.79 -2.11
N ILE A 66 2.63 -12.27 -3.23
CA ILE A 66 3.61 -11.19 -3.25
C ILE A 66 2.86 -9.86 -3.33
N SER A 67 3.06 -8.99 -2.35
CA SER A 67 2.65 -7.59 -2.42
C SER A 67 3.80 -6.79 -3.02
N LEU A 68 3.54 -6.09 -4.13
CA LEU A 68 4.49 -5.17 -4.76
C LEU A 68 3.93 -3.76 -4.61
N TYR A 69 4.71 -2.87 -4.02
CA TYR A 69 4.31 -1.49 -3.78
C TYR A 69 5.56 -0.61 -3.68
N ASP A 70 5.49 0.62 -4.17
CA ASP A 70 6.64 1.53 -4.29
C ASP A 70 7.25 1.92 -2.93
N ILE A 71 6.41 2.05 -1.89
CA ILE A 71 6.82 2.34 -0.51
C ILE A 71 6.63 1.14 0.43
N ASN A 72 6.67 -0.10 -0.10
CA ASN A 72 6.47 -1.30 0.72
C ASN A 72 7.44 -1.38 1.90
N CYS A 73 8.66 -0.88 1.75
CA CYS A 73 9.67 -0.80 2.81
C CYS A 73 9.18 -0.06 4.07
N GLN A 74 8.32 0.95 3.92
CA GLN A 74 7.73 1.70 5.04
C GLN A 74 6.34 1.18 5.37
N PHE A 75 5.56 0.84 4.34
CA PHE A 75 4.18 0.40 4.47
C PHE A 75 4.08 -0.93 5.21
N ALA A 76 4.88 -1.93 4.82
CA ALA A 76 4.84 -3.30 5.35
C ALA A 76 5.27 -3.38 6.83
N MET A 77 6.26 -2.58 7.24
CA MET A 77 6.77 -2.54 8.62
C MET A 77 5.69 -2.26 9.67
N ASN A 78 4.67 -1.50 9.26
CA ASN A 78 3.59 -1.04 10.13
C ASN A 78 2.25 -1.73 9.81
N LEU A 79 2.17 -2.48 8.72
CA LEU A 79 0.93 -3.08 8.20
C LEU A 79 0.24 -3.97 9.22
N LEU A 80 0.95 -4.98 9.74
CA LEU A 80 0.35 -5.94 10.68
C LEU A 80 -0.15 -5.25 11.96
N ARG A 81 0.57 -4.22 12.43
CA ARG A 81 0.12 -3.41 13.58
C ARG A 81 -1.14 -2.63 13.27
N ARG A 82 -1.23 -1.99 12.09
CA ARG A 82 -2.43 -1.25 11.67
C ARG A 82 -3.63 -2.18 11.50
N ILE A 83 -3.44 -3.37 10.92
CA ILE A 83 -4.48 -4.40 10.79
C ILE A 83 -4.96 -4.85 12.18
N ALA A 84 -4.03 -5.16 13.10
CA ALA A 84 -4.37 -5.57 14.46
C ALA A 84 -5.15 -4.48 15.23
N ALA A 85 -4.75 -3.21 15.09
CA ALA A 85 -5.45 -2.09 15.71
C ALA A 85 -6.88 -1.87 15.16
N ASN A 86 -7.15 -2.34 13.94
CA ASN A 86 -8.43 -2.17 13.25
C ASN A 86 -9.11 -3.51 12.93
N HIS A 87 -8.87 -4.55 13.77
CA HIS A 87 -9.21 -5.93 13.45
C HIS A 87 -10.72 -6.19 13.20
N GLN A 88 -11.58 -5.31 13.73
CA GLN A 88 -13.03 -5.35 13.49
C GLN A 88 -13.40 -5.06 12.03
N HIS A 89 -12.57 -4.27 11.32
CA HIS A 89 -12.81 -3.87 9.94
C HIS A 89 -11.81 -4.51 8.97
N LEU A 90 -10.57 -4.68 9.42
CA LEU A 90 -9.46 -5.25 8.66
C LEU A 90 -9.04 -6.58 9.27
N SER A 91 -9.37 -7.68 8.60
CA SER A 91 -8.97 -9.02 9.06
C SER A 91 -8.48 -9.86 7.89
N LEU A 92 -7.28 -10.43 8.07
CA LEU A 92 -6.67 -11.40 7.17
C LEU A 92 -6.94 -12.82 7.68
N ALA A 93 -7.03 -13.77 6.75
CA ALA A 93 -7.14 -15.19 7.10
C ALA A 93 -5.91 -15.66 7.88
N LYS A 94 -6.11 -16.55 8.85
CA LYS A 94 -5.02 -17.14 9.62
C LYS A 94 -4.12 -17.98 8.70
N GLY A 95 -2.81 -17.85 8.87
CA GLY A 95 -1.82 -18.62 8.08
C GLY A 95 -1.54 -18.06 6.68
N LEU A 96 -2.08 -16.87 6.34
CA LEU A 96 -1.79 -16.21 5.08
C LEU A 96 -0.30 -15.85 4.99
N LYS A 97 0.37 -16.29 3.93
CA LYS A 97 1.76 -15.93 3.65
C LYS A 97 1.80 -14.74 2.70
N ILE A 98 2.26 -13.59 3.21
CA ILE A 98 2.49 -12.39 2.42
C ILE A 98 4.00 -12.16 2.32
N ILE A 99 4.49 -11.99 1.10
CA ILE A 99 5.87 -11.59 0.82
C ILE A 99 5.81 -10.15 0.31
N HIS A 100 6.53 -9.23 0.95
CA HIS A 100 6.60 -7.84 0.51
C HIS A 100 7.80 -7.65 -0.40
N GLY A 101 7.56 -7.33 -1.67
CA GLY A 101 8.61 -6.94 -2.60
C GLY A 101 8.81 -5.43 -2.62
N ILE A 102 10.06 -5.02 -2.77
CA ILE A 102 10.49 -3.64 -2.94
C ILE A 102 10.97 -3.49 -4.39
N GLY A 103 10.56 -2.41 -5.07
CA GLY A 103 11.00 -2.15 -6.43
C GLY A 103 12.51 -1.94 -6.51
N LEU A 104 13.15 -2.45 -7.58
CA LEU A 104 14.60 -2.32 -7.78
C LEU A 104 15.07 -0.85 -7.77
N PHE A 105 14.33 0.04 -8.43
CA PHE A 105 14.64 1.48 -8.41
C PHE A 105 14.56 2.10 -7.01
N HIS A 106 13.79 1.49 -6.11
CA HIS A 106 13.66 1.95 -4.74
C HIS A 106 14.79 1.39 -3.86
N ILE A 107 15.25 0.16 -4.09
CA ILE A 107 16.24 -0.52 -3.21
C ILE A 107 17.58 0.21 -3.13
N HIS A 108 18.00 0.90 -4.19
CA HIS A 108 19.25 1.67 -4.19
C HIS A 108 19.22 2.90 -3.28
N GLY A 109 18.04 3.33 -2.83
CA GLY A 109 17.88 4.39 -1.82
C GLY A 109 17.80 3.89 -0.37
N HIS A 110 17.92 2.57 -0.15
CA HIS A 110 17.89 1.94 1.18
C HIS A 110 19.29 1.75 1.77
N GLN A 111 19.33 1.21 2.99
CA GLN A 111 20.55 0.73 3.62
C GLN A 111 21.13 -0.48 2.88
N ASP A 112 22.45 -0.65 2.94
CA ASP A 112 23.18 -1.71 2.24
C ASP A 112 22.67 -3.12 2.60
N SER A 113 22.18 -3.32 3.82
CA SER A 113 21.60 -4.61 4.27
C SER A 113 20.29 -4.99 3.58
N CYS A 114 19.69 -4.09 2.80
CA CYS A 114 18.52 -4.36 1.98
C CYS A 114 18.88 -4.80 0.54
N THR A 115 20.16 -4.79 0.17
CA THR A 115 20.62 -5.29 -1.13
C THR A 115 20.87 -6.81 -1.09
N PRO A 116 20.66 -7.54 -2.21
CA PRO A 116 20.87 -8.99 -2.28
C PRO A 116 22.32 -9.43 -2.03
#